data_AF-A0A656PPU0-F1
#
_entry.id   AF-A0A656PPU0-F1
#
_cell.length_a   1.000
_cell.length_b   1.000
_cell.length_c   1.000
_cell.angle_alpha   90.00
_cell.angle_beta   90.00
_cell.angle_gamma   90.00
#
_symmetry.space_group_name_H-M   'P 1'
#
loop_
_entity.id
_entity.type
_entity.pdbx_description
1 polymer ?
#
loop_
_entity_poly.entity_id
_entity_poly.type
_entity_poly.pdbx_seq_one_letter_code
_entity_poly.pdbx_strand_id
1 'polypeptide(L)'
;MKLPTSLTTVTKFSKILALLLFVTLPFFWFYFGFLLGIEQGKNESVNYPAINNLYSSEQLRDTYTYSGYNYAEVWRSSMNAPIRNSTGYAGVVRRTAGATEWQEYIKIISEPDQAKNNPYKLWVGDGLYLLLVDQFGAGSGEGTAKLIKVTPENDTYDQVKCFYYVPETHGDLGPERFLALEDSSSNNCNNYTLEFR
;
A
#
# COMPACT_ATOMS: atom_id res chain seq x y z
N MET A 1 39.23 -50.71 -30.10
CA MET A 1 37.81 -51.00 -29.83
C MET A 1 37.00 -49.82 -30.38
N LYS A 2 36.26 -49.99 -31.49
CA LYS A 2 35.47 -48.92 -32.12
C LYS A 2 34.07 -48.93 -31.52
N LEU A 3 33.63 -47.82 -30.92
CA LEU A 3 32.27 -47.67 -30.40
C LEU A 3 31.26 -47.69 -31.56
N PRO A 4 30.10 -48.35 -31.40
CA PRO A 4 29.08 -48.42 -32.44
C PRO A 4 28.47 -47.03 -32.70
N THR A 5 28.39 -46.67 -33.99
CA THR A 5 27.92 -45.39 -34.55
C THR A 5 26.41 -45.16 -34.41
N SER A 6 25.72 -45.88 -33.52
CA SER A 6 24.28 -45.77 -33.31
C SER A 6 23.88 -44.76 -32.22
N LEU A 7 24.85 -44.14 -31.55
CA LEU A 7 24.60 -43.20 -30.44
C LEU A 7 24.61 -41.72 -30.83
N THR A 8 24.83 -41.36 -32.09
CA THR A 8 24.93 -39.95 -32.52
C THR A 8 23.74 -39.44 -33.34
N THR A 9 22.75 -40.28 -33.63
CA THR A 9 21.53 -39.84 -34.34
C THR A 9 20.51 -39.33 -33.34
N VAL A 10 20.84 -38.27 -32.61
CA VAL A 10 19.81 -37.40 -32.04
C VAL A 10 19.05 -36.82 -33.23
N THR A 11 17.90 -37.41 -33.53
CA THR A 11 17.08 -37.04 -34.67
C THR A 11 16.82 -35.54 -34.62
N LYS A 12 16.83 -34.86 -35.77
CA LYS A 12 16.56 -33.41 -35.85
C LYS A 12 15.30 -32.99 -35.07
N PHE A 13 14.35 -33.92 -34.97
CA PHE A 13 13.15 -33.83 -34.14
C PHE A 13 13.43 -33.60 -32.64
N SER A 14 14.35 -34.36 -32.03
CA SER A 14 14.71 -34.19 -30.62
C SER A 14 15.33 -32.82 -30.33
N LYS A 15 16.11 -32.27 -31.26
CA LYS A 15 16.69 -30.91 -31.14
C LYS A 15 15.63 -29.82 -31.23
N ILE A 16 14.67 -29.96 -32.15
CA ILE A 16 13.55 -29.02 -32.30
C ILE A 16 12.65 -29.06 -31.06
N LEU A 17 12.36 -30.27 -30.56
CA LEU A 17 11.55 -30.45 -29.35
C LEU A 17 12.24 -29.86 -28.11
N ALA A 18 13.56 -30.09 -27.95
CA ALA A 18 14.33 -29.52 -26.85
C ALA A 18 14.36 -27.98 -26.91
N LEU A 19 14.48 -27.40 -28.11
CA LEU A 19 14.44 -25.95 -28.28
C LEU A 19 13.06 -25.38 -27.93
N LEU A 20 11.98 -26.02 -28.38
CA LEU A 20 10.62 -25.60 -28.04
C LEU A 20 10.38 -25.64 -26.53
N LEU A 21 10.77 -26.73 -25.87
CA LEU A 21 10.64 -26.85 -24.41
C LEU A 21 11.47 -25.78 -23.69
N PHE A 22 12.71 -25.54 -24.13
CA PHE A 22 13.59 -24.53 -23.53
C PHE A 22 13.01 -23.11 -23.64
N VAL A 23 12.36 -22.81 -24.76
CA VAL A 23 11.71 -21.51 -24.95
C VAL A 23 10.41 -21.40 -24.15
N THR A 24 9.56 -22.43 -24.11
CA THR A 24 8.22 -22.33 -23.52
C THR A 24 8.16 -22.58 -22.01
N LEU A 25 9.05 -23.40 -21.45
CA LEU A 25 9.12 -23.69 -20.01
C LEU A 25 9.17 -22.43 -19.13
N PRO A 26 10.04 -21.43 -19.38
CA PRO A 26 10.08 -20.24 -18.53
C PRO A 26 8.77 -19.42 -18.58
N PHE A 27 8.11 -19.35 -19.74
CA PHE A 27 6.81 -18.67 -19.84
C PHE A 27 5.68 -19.43 -19.13
N PHE A 28 5.72 -20.77 -19.14
CA PHE A 28 4.76 -21.57 -18.40
C PHE A 28 4.90 -21.34 -16.88
N TRP A 29 6.11 -21.34 -16.35
CA TRP A 29 6.36 -21.05 -14.93
C TRP A 29 6.02 -19.60 -14.56
N PHE A 30 6.30 -18.63 -15.43
CA PHE A 30 5.90 -17.24 -15.23
C PHE A 30 4.37 -17.10 -15.21
N TYR A 31 3.66 -17.71 -16.16
CA TYR A 31 2.20 -17.68 -16.23
C TYR A 31 1.55 -18.37 -15.02
N PHE A 32 2.11 -19.49 -14.58
CA PHE A 32 1.64 -20.20 -13.38
C PHE A 32 1.90 -19.38 -12.10
N GLY A 33 3.06 -18.73 -12.00
CA GLY A 33 3.37 -17.80 -10.91
C GLY A 33 2.44 -16.58 -10.90
N PHE A 34 2.08 -16.04 -12.07
CA PHE A 34 1.12 -14.96 -12.20
C PHE A 34 -0.30 -15.38 -11.76
N LEU A 35 -0.76 -16.57 -12.16
CA LEU A 35 -2.06 -17.10 -11.71
C LEU A 35 -2.13 -17.31 -10.19
N LEU A 36 -1.08 -17.87 -9.60
CA LEU A 36 -1.00 -18.06 -8.14
C LEU A 36 -0.84 -16.74 -7.39
N GLY A 37 -0.08 -15.79 -7.94
CA GLY A 37 0.09 -14.45 -7.37
C GLY A 37 -1.21 -13.64 -7.36
N ILE A 38 -2.09 -13.83 -8.36
CA ILE A 38 -3.42 -13.19 -8.38
C ILE A 38 -4.33 -13.72 -7.28
N GLU A 39 -4.24 -15.01 -6.92
CA GLU A 39 -5.06 -15.56 -5.82
C GLU A 39 -4.62 -15.05 -4.45
N GLN A 40 -3.32 -14.79 -4.23
CA GLN A 40 -2.83 -14.23 -2.96
C GLN A 40 -3.09 -12.72 -2.80
N GLY A 41 -3.41 -12.01 -3.89
CA GLY A 41 -3.82 -10.60 -3.86
C GLY A 41 -5.32 -10.37 -3.62
N LYS A 42 -6.12 -11.44 -3.57
CA LYS A 42 -7.51 -11.35 -3.10
C LYS A 42 -7.47 -11.23 -1.58
N ASN A 43 -7.24 -10.01 -1.10
CA ASN A 43 -7.75 -9.61 0.21
C ASN A 43 -9.22 -10.02 0.21
N GLU A 44 -9.57 -11.01 1.03
CA GLU A 44 -10.95 -11.26 1.37
C GLU A 44 -11.47 -9.93 1.90
N SER A 45 -12.30 -9.27 1.09
CA SER A 45 -13.07 -8.14 1.56
C SER A 45 -13.93 -8.70 2.67
N VAL A 46 -13.49 -8.55 3.91
CA VAL A 46 -14.29 -8.80 5.09
C VAL A 46 -15.57 -8.00 4.85
N ASN A 47 -16.68 -8.71 4.65
CA ASN A 47 -17.95 -8.10 4.33
C ASN A 47 -18.45 -7.45 5.63
N TYR A 48 -17.96 -6.23 5.89
CA TYR A 48 -18.37 -5.48 7.07
C TYR A 48 -19.85 -5.14 6.91
N PRO A 49 -20.71 -5.50 7.88
CA PRO A 49 -22.13 -5.16 7.82
C PRO A 49 -22.29 -3.66 7.63
N ALA A 50 -23.16 -3.26 6.70
CA ALA A 50 -23.38 -1.90 6.23
C ALA A 50 -23.21 -0.86 7.34
N ILE A 51 -22.04 -0.20 7.32
CA ILE A 51 -21.61 0.79 8.29
C ILE A 51 -22.30 2.11 7.91
N ASN A 52 -22.75 2.90 8.89
CA ASN A 52 -23.32 4.23 8.67
C ASN A 52 -22.56 5.00 7.56
N ASN A 53 -23.29 5.28 6.48
CA ASN A 53 -22.89 5.64 5.11
C ASN A 53 -21.92 6.83 4.90
N LEU A 54 -20.99 7.14 5.81
CA LEU A 54 -20.10 8.29 5.65
C LEU A 54 -19.04 8.07 4.55
N TYR A 55 -18.54 6.84 4.44
CA TYR A 55 -17.48 6.48 3.49
C TYR A 55 -17.83 5.18 2.76
N SER A 56 -17.45 5.08 1.49
CA SER A 56 -17.60 3.83 0.74
C SER A 56 -16.60 2.79 1.24
N SER A 57 -16.91 1.50 1.04
CA SER A 57 -16.00 0.40 1.38
C SER A 57 -14.68 0.45 0.62
N GLU A 58 -14.63 1.11 -0.54
CA GLU A 58 -13.40 1.35 -1.30
C GLU A 58 -12.55 2.48 -0.68
N GLN A 59 -13.20 3.39 0.06
CA GLN A 59 -12.57 4.54 0.69
C GLN A 59 -11.96 4.19 2.06
N LEU A 60 -12.62 3.29 2.80
CA LEU A 60 -12.10 2.71 4.04
C LEU A 60 -11.09 1.59 3.73
N ARG A 61 -9.87 1.76 4.20
CA ARG A 61 -8.80 0.76 4.11
C ARG A 61 -8.56 0.10 5.47
N ASP A 62 -7.50 -0.69 5.54
CA ASP A 62 -7.16 -1.62 6.62
C ASP A 62 -7.54 -1.13 8.03
N THR A 63 -8.00 -2.06 8.85
CA THR A 63 -8.44 -1.77 10.21
C THR A 63 -7.42 -2.25 11.23
N TYR A 64 -7.10 -1.40 12.19
CA TYR A 64 -6.09 -1.65 13.22
C TYR A 64 -6.68 -1.46 14.61
N THR A 65 -6.37 -2.34 15.55
CA THR A 65 -6.86 -2.21 16.93
C THR A 65 -5.75 -1.72 17.84
N TYR A 66 -6.00 -0.63 18.57
CA TYR A 66 -5.05 -0.05 19.52
C TYR A 66 -5.77 0.68 20.65
N SER A 67 -5.30 0.47 21.89
CA SER A 67 -5.81 1.16 23.09
C SER A 67 -7.35 1.21 23.22
N GLY A 68 -8.04 0.12 22.88
CA GLY A 68 -9.51 0.03 22.97
C GLY A 68 -10.28 0.67 21.81
N TYR A 69 -9.59 1.14 20.77
CA TYR A 69 -10.18 1.66 19.54
C TYR A 69 -9.81 0.78 18.35
N ASN A 70 -10.71 0.75 17.36
CA ASN A 70 -10.39 0.35 16.00
C ASN A 70 -10.16 1.61 15.19
N TYR A 71 -9.12 1.64 14.39
CA TYR A 71 -8.76 2.70 13.47
C TYR A 71 -8.90 2.18 12.04
N ALA A 72 -9.27 3.06 11.11
CA ALA A 72 -9.22 2.77 9.69
C ALA A 72 -8.71 3.99 8.93
N GLU A 73 -7.95 3.72 7.88
CA GLU A 73 -7.50 4.74 6.93
C GLU A 73 -8.66 5.11 5.99
N VAL A 74 -8.81 6.40 5.71
CA VAL A 74 -9.77 6.91 4.72
C VAL A 74 -8.99 7.60 3.63
N TRP A 75 -9.04 7.03 2.43
CA TRP A 75 -8.35 7.58 1.27
C TRP A 75 -9.27 8.55 0.53
N ARG A 76 -8.73 9.55 -0.16
CA ARG A 76 -9.48 10.30 -1.16
C ARG A 76 -9.09 9.89 -2.56
N SER A 77 -10.04 9.94 -3.47
CA SER A 77 -9.85 9.56 -4.88
C SER A 77 -8.73 10.36 -5.56
N SER A 78 -7.90 9.64 -6.33
CA SER A 78 -6.85 10.22 -7.17
C SER A 78 -7.09 9.87 -8.65
N MET A 79 -6.28 10.43 -9.55
CA MET A 79 -6.44 10.18 -10.99
C MET A 79 -6.18 8.71 -11.37
N ASN A 80 -5.24 8.05 -10.69
CA ASN A 80 -4.85 6.67 -11.01
C ASN A 80 -5.44 5.63 -10.05
N ALA A 81 -5.89 6.04 -8.86
CA ALA A 81 -6.68 5.23 -7.95
C ALA A 81 -8.07 5.87 -7.78
N PRO A 82 -8.94 5.78 -8.79
CA PRO A 82 -10.29 6.31 -8.68
C PRO A 82 -11.09 5.49 -7.67
N ILE A 83 -11.66 6.17 -6.68
CA ILE A 83 -12.55 5.58 -5.67
C ILE A 83 -13.97 6.04 -5.97
N ARG A 84 -14.90 5.11 -6.21
CA ARG A 84 -16.30 5.47 -6.48
C ARG A 84 -16.94 6.03 -5.22
N ASN A 85 -17.72 7.10 -5.39
CA ASN A 85 -18.38 7.81 -4.31
C ASN A 85 -17.41 8.29 -3.20
N SER A 86 -16.15 8.55 -3.56
CA SER A 86 -15.17 9.14 -2.63
C SER A 86 -15.66 10.49 -2.15
N THR A 87 -15.61 10.70 -0.84
CA THR A 87 -15.67 12.04 -0.28
C THR A 87 -14.34 12.77 -0.49
N GLY A 88 -14.30 14.07 -0.18
CA GLY A 88 -13.06 14.86 -0.15
C GLY A 88 -12.17 14.59 1.07
N TYR A 89 -12.64 13.78 2.03
CA TYR A 89 -11.91 13.49 3.26
C TYR A 89 -10.76 12.51 3.00
N ALA A 90 -9.58 12.85 3.50
CA ALA A 90 -8.46 11.93 3.68
C ALA A 90 -8.03 11.97 5.13
N GLY A 91 -7.78 10.82 5.75
CA GLY A 91 -7.51 10.80 7.17
C GLY A 91 -7.60 9.44 7.84
N VAL A 92 -7.71 9.46 9.16
CA VAL A 92 -7.95 8.29 9.98
C VAL A 92 -9.29 8.47 10.66
N VAL A 93 -10.13 7.45 10.60
CA VAL A 93 -11.33 7.33 11.43
C VAL A 93 -11.07 6.36 12.56
N ARG A 94 -11.77 6.53 13.68
CA ARG A 94 -11.72 5.60 14.80
C ARG A 94 -13.12 5.24 15.28
N ARG A 95 -13.23 4.12 15.99
CA ARG A 95 -14.42 3.74 16.75
C ARG A 95 -14.01 2.96 17.98
N THR A 96 -14.76 3.10 19.06
CA THR A 96 -14.54 2.27 20.26
C THR A 96 -14.69 0.79 19.91
N ALA A 97 -13.92 -0.09 20.54
CA ALA A 97 -14.06 -1.54 20.34
C ALA A 97 -15.51 -1.99 20.65
N GLY A 98 -16.12 -2.71 19.71
CA GLY A 98 -17.52 -3.12 19.77
C GLY A 98 -18.54 -2.10 19.26
N ALA A 99 -18.13 -0.85 19.01
CA ALA A 99 -19.00 0.12 18.33
C ALA A 99 -19.10 -0.19 16.83
N THR A 100 -20.24 0.15 16.24
CA THR A 100 -20.50 -0.03 14.81
C THR A 100 -20.14 1.21 13.99
N GLU A 101 -20.20 2.40 14.60
CA GLU A 101 -20.08 3.68 13.90
C GLU A 101 -18.64 4.20 13.89
N TRP A 102 -18.17 4.64 12.72
CA TRP A 102 -16.90 5.35 12.58
C TRP A 102 -17.06 6.84 12.91
N GLN A 103 -16.03 7.39 13.55
CA GLN A 103 -15.90 8.82 13.84
C GLN A 103 -14.62 9.33 13.18
N GLU A 104 -14.67 10.51 12.55
CA GLU A 104 -13.47 11.20 12.09
C GLU A 104 -12.52 11.39 13.28
N TYR A 105 -11.24 11.06 13.11
CA TYR A 105 -10.23 11.25 14.15
C TYR A 105 -9.13 12.20 13.70
N ILE A 106 -8.43 11.87 12.61
CA ILE A 106 -7.35 12.69 12.07
C ILE A 106 -7.72 13.06 10.65
N LYS A 107 -7.92 14.35 10.38
CA LYS A 107 -8.12 14.86 9.03
C LYS A 107 -6.81 15.36 8.47
N ILE A 108 -6.44 14.90 7.28
CA ILE A 108 -5.26 15.34 6.55
C ILE A 108 -5.67 16.48 5.63
N ILE A 109 -5.11 17.67 5.85
CA ILE A 109 -5.26 18.82 4.96
C ILE A 109 -4.02 18.90 4.08
N SER A 110 -4.19 19.03 2.77
CA SER A 110 -3.07 19.19 1.83
C SER A 110 -2.92 20.64 1.40
N GLU A 111 -1.68 21.11 1.30
CA GLU A 111 -1.35 22.49 0.92
C GLU A 111 -0.25 22.50 -0.15
N PRO A 112 -0.59 22.58 -1.46
CA PRO A 112 -1.92 22.84 -1.99
C PRO A 112 -2.77 21.56 -2.05
N ASP A 113 -4.08 21.69 -2.23
CA ASP A 113 -5.01 20.55 -2.23
C ASP A 113 -4.64 19.46 -3.25
N GLN A 114 -4.02 19.88 -4.37
CA GLN A 114 -3.52 19.01 -5.44
C GLN A 114 -2.45 18.00 -5.00
N ALA A 115 -1.78 18.22 -3.85
CA ALA A 115 -0.82 17.25 -3.30
C ALA A 115 -1.50 15.92 -2.94
N LYS A 116 -2.81 15.91 -2.63
CA LYS A 116 -3.54 14.64 -2.42
C LYS A 116 -2.85 13.71 -1.42
N ASN A 117 -2.34 14.27 -0.31
CA ASN A 117 -1.77 13.47 0.77
C ASN A 117 -2.82 12.47 1.26
N ASN A 118 -2.53 11.19 1.09
CA ASN A 118 -3.37 10.08 1.51
C ASN A 118 -2.64 9.27 2.60
N PRO A 119 -3.38 8.72 3.58
CA PRO A 119 -2.82 7.82 4.58
C PRO A 119 -2.57 6.46 3.92
N TYR A 120 -1.31 6.08 3.71
CA TYR A 120 -0.97 4.84 3.01
C TYR A 120 -0.87 3.62 3.90
N LYS A 121 -0.48 3.86 5.16
CA LYS A 121 -0.29 2.80 6.14
C LYS A 121 -0.37 3.40 7.54
N LEU A 122 -1.10 2.73 8.41
CA LEU A 122 -1.12 2.98 9.84
C LEU A 122 -0.40 1.84 10.55
N TRP A 123 0.51 2.16 11.45
CA TRP A 123 1.08 1.16 12.36
C TRP A 123 0.62 1.45 13.77
N VAL A 124 0.27 0.38 14.46
CA VAL A 124 -0.08 0.35 15.88
C VAL A 124 0.87 -0.60 16.60
N GLY A 125 1.41 -0.17 17.74
CA GLY A 125 2.42 -0.91 18.51
C GLY A 125 2.81 -0.08 19.74
N ASP A 126 4.10 0.19 19.92
CA ASP A 126 4.59 1.12 20.98
C ASP A 126 4.22 2.59 20.71
N GLY A 127 3.58 2.87 19.57
CA GLY A 127 3.02 4.16 19.21
C GLY A 127 2.11 4.05 18.00
N LEU A 128 1.47 5.18 17.65
CA LEU A 128 0.65 5.31 16.44
C LEU A 128 1.48 6.02 15.37
N TYR A 129 1.78 5.33 14.27
CA TYR A 129 2.51 5.91 13.14
C TYR A 129 1.65 5.94 11.90
N LEU A 130 1.70 7.05 11.16
CA LEU A 130 0.97 7.27 9.93
C LEU A 130 1.94 7.56 8.79
N LEU A 131 1.91 6.73 7.74
CA LEU A 131 2.58 7.03 6.49
C LEU A 131 1.65 7.88 5.62
N LEU A 132 2.08 9.09 5.31
CA LEU A 132 1.42 9.96 4.35
C LEU A 132 2.20 9.95 3.06
N VAL A 133 1.54 9.78 1.92
CA VAL A 133 2.18 9.92 0.61
C VAL A 133 1.52 11.06 -0.13
N ASP A 134 2.33 12.05 -0.53
CA ASP A 134 1.95 13.07 -1.51
C ASP A 134 1.86 12.42 -2.89
N GLN A 135 0.66 12.49 -3.48
CA GLN A 135 0.35 11.85 -4.75
C GLN A 135 0.25 12.85 -5.91
N PHE A 136 0.88 14.03 -5.82
CA PHE A 136 0.88 15.15 -6.77
C PHE A 136 0.72 14.75 -8.26
N GLY A 137 -0.54 14.54 -8.67
CA GLY A 137 -0.94 14.30 -10.06
C GLY A 137 -0.95 12.87 -10.60
N ALA A 138 -0.29 11.88 -9.99
CA ALA A 138 -0.15 10.54 -10.59
C ALA A 138 -0.65 9.36 -9.75
N GLY A 139 -1.02 9.51 -8.48
CA GLY A 139 -1.81 8.47 -7.77
C GLY A 139 -1.29 7.01 -7.75
N SER A 140 -0.04 6.72 -8.15
CA SER A 140 0.58 5.38 -8.13
C SER A 140 0.93 4.92 -6.72
N GLY A 141 0.87 5.85 -5.76
CA GLY A 141 1.40 5.65 -4.42
C GLY A 141 2.89 5.86 -4.31
N GLU A 142 3.56 6.21 -5.40
CA GLU A 142 4.93 6.74 -5.39
C GLU A 142 4.90 8.26 -5.17
N GLY A 143 5.83 8.79 -4.38
CA GLY A 143 5.91 10.22 -4.15
C GLY A 143 6.70 10.63 -2.90
N THR A 144 6.58 11.91 -2.53
CA THR A 144 7.18 12.40 -1.28
C THR A 144 6.35 11.90 -0.10
N ALA A 145 6.90 10.96 0.65
CA ALA A 145 6.26 10.41 1.83
C ALA A 145 6.75 11.04 3.13
N LYS A 146 5.88 11.01 4.13
CA LYS A 146 6.15 11.49 5.47
C LYS A 146 5.76 10.40 6.46
N LEU A 147 6.68 10.08 7.35
CA LEU A 147 6.38 9.23 8.50
C LEU A 147 6.02 10.12 9.66
N ILE A 148 4.78 10.02 10.12
CA ILE A 148 4.24 10.84 11.19
C ILE A 148 4.08 9.98 12.44
N LYS A 149 4.62 10.44 13.56
CA LYS A 149 4.33 9.87 14.87
C LYS A 149 3.18 10.66 15.49
N VAL A 150 2.08 9.99 15.76
CA VAL A 150 0.92 10.57 16.43
C VAL A 150 1.00 10.27 17.92
N THR A 151 0.66 11.25 18.75
CA THR A 151 0.53 11.11 20.21
C THR A 151 -0.96 11.22 20.56
N PRO A 152 -1.69 10.10 20.68
CA PRO A 152 -3.14 10.11 20.85
C PRO A 152 -3.62 10.74 22.16
N GLU A 153 -2.78 10.80 23.19
CA GLU A 153 -3.15 11.27 24.52
C GLU A 153 -3.39 12.78 24.58
N ASN A 154 -2.78 13.54 23.67
CA ASN A 154 -2.87 14.99 23.61
C ASN A 154 -3.21 15.51 22.21
N ASP A 155 -3.57 14.61 21.29
CA ASP A 155 -3.93 14.92 19.91
C ASP A 155 -2.87 15.78 19.19
N THR A 156 -1.59 15.41 19.36
CA THR A 156 -0.46 16.04 18.67
C THR A 156 0.25 15.07 17.73
N TYR A 157 1.11 15.61 16.87
CA TYR A 157 1.91 14.82 15.95
C TYR A 157 3.28 15.45 15.69
N ASP A 158 4.25 14.59 15.39
CA ASP A 158 5.57 14.98 14.91
C ASP A 158 5.86 14.30 13.57
N GLN A 159 6.34 15.05 12.59
CA GLN A 159 6.95 14.45 11.41
C GLN A 159 8.35 13.95 11.79
N VAL A 160 8.51 12.63 11.85
CA VAL A 160 9.79 12.01 12.22
C VAL A 160 10.66 11.67 11.00
N LYS A 161 10.07 11.66 9.80
CA LYS A 161 10.79 11.41 8.55
C LYS A 161 10.10 12.04 7.35
N CYS A 162 10.88 12.48 6.37
CA CYS A 162 10.41 12.75 5.02
C CYS A 162 11.33 12.07 4.00
N PHE A 163 10.80 11.32 3.04
CA PHE A 163 11.62 10.56 2.08
C PHE A 163 10.87 10.34 0.77
N TYR A 164 11.58 9.84 -0.26
CA TYR A 164 10.93 9.42 -1.49
C TYR A 164 10.47 7.97 -1.36
N TYR A 165 9.16 7.74 -1.49
CA TYR A 165 8.55 6.44 -1.34
C TYR A 165 8.22 5.84 -2.70
N VAL A 166 8.55 4.55 -2.84
CA VAL A 166 8.31 3.70 -4.01
C VAL A 166 7.61 2.42 -3.52
N PRO A 167 6.34 2.17 -3.88
CA PRO A 167 5.55 1.05 -3.35
C PRO A 167 6.26 -0.30 -3.41
N GLU A 168 6.93 -0.59 -4.53
CA GLU A 168 7.56 -1.88 -4.83
C GLU A 168 8.70 -2.23 -3.87
N THR A 169 9.39 -1.21 -3.34
CA THR A 169 10.55 -1.40 -2.44
C THR A 169 10.23 -1.07 -0.99
N HIS A 170 9.15 -0.33 -0.74
CA HIS A 170 8.82 0.19 0.59
C HIS A 170 7.54 -0.38 1.21
N GLY A 171 6.67 -1.05 0.44
CA GLY A 171 5.34 -1.47 0.90
C GLY A 171 5.36 -2.35 2.16
N ASP A 172 6.36 -3.22 2.27
CA ASP A 172 6.50 -4.17 3.38
C ASP A 172 7.34 -3.64 4.54
N LEU A 173 7.86 -2.42 4.45
CA LEU A 173 8.67 -1.84 5.51
C LEU A 173 7.80 -1.42 6.71
N GLY A 174 8.41 -1.49 7.89
CA GLY A 174 7.89 -0.94 9.13
C GLY A 174 8.55 0.40 9.48
N PRO A 175 8.04 1.11 10.51
CA PRO A 175 8.51 2.44 10.90
C PRO A 175 10.03 2.52 11.13
N GLU A 176 10.60 1.52 11.80
CA GLU A 176 12.04 1.43 12.11
C GLU A 176 12.93 1.50 10.87
N ARG A 177 12.49 0.88 9.77
CA ARG A 177 13.24 0.87 8.51
C ARG A 177 13.16 2.23 7.80
N PHE A 178 12.03 2.90 7.89
CA PHE A 178 11.87 4.25 7.35
C PHE A 178 12.70 5.28 8.11
N LEU A 179 12.79 5.17 9.43
CA LEU A 179 13.62 6.05 10.25
C LEU A 179 15.10 6.02 9.85
N ALA A 180 15.57 4.88 9.34
CA ALA A 180 16.94 4.69 8.86
C ALA A 180 17.20 5.19 7.43
N LEU A 181 16.17 5.61 6.68
CA LEU A 181 16.37 6.16 5.33
C LEU A 181 17.04 7.55 5.39
N GLU A 182 17.56 8.01 4.26
CA GLU A 182 17.97 9.41 4.15
C GLU A 182 16.75 10.33 4.05
N ASP A 183 16.82 11.50 4.68
CA ASP A 183 15.76 12.49 4.56
C ASP A 183 15.80 13.15 3.17
N SER A 184 14.61 13.32 2.59
CA SER A 184 14.42 14.04 1.34
C SER A 184 14.54 15.54 1.56
N SER A 185 15.19 16.23 0.61
CA SER A 185 15.22 17.69 0.54
C SER A 185 14.04 18.28 -0.25
N SER A 186 13.00 17.49 -0.50
CA SER A 186 11.83 17.93 -1.27
C SER A 186 11.06 19.05 -0.55
N ASN A 187 10.67 20.08 -1.30
CA ASN A 187 9.80 21.14 -0.78
C ASN A 187 8.40 20.61 -0.37
N ASN A 188 8.03 19.40 -0.82
CA ASN A 188 6.75 18.78 -0.51
C ASN A 188 6.73 18.08 0.85
N CYS A 189 7.83 18.08 1.62
CA CYS A 189 7.85 17.47 2.94
C CYS A 189 6.82 18.12 3.89
N ASN A 190 6.55 19.41 3.75
CA ASN A 190 5.71 20.17 4.68
C ASN A 190 4.36 20.59 4.06
N ASN A 191 3.92 19.92 3.00
CA ASN A 191 2.71 20.31 2.25
C ASN A 191 1.40 19.71 2.81
N TYR A 192 1.34 19.56 4.13
CA TYR A 192 0.17 19.02 4.83
C TYR A 192 0.07 19.51 6.28
N THR A 193 -1.12 19.43 6.85
CA THR A 193 -1.38 19.55 8.28
C THR A 193 -2.34 18.45 8.75
N LEU A 194 -2.30 18.11 10.04
CA LEU A 194 -3.25 17.17 10.66
C LEU A 194 -4.17 17.93 11.63
N GLU A 195 -5.48 17.79 11.43
CA GLU A 195 -6.51 18.28 12.36
C GLU A 195 -7.10 17.10 13.12
N PHE A 196 -7.12 17.16 14.46
CA PHE A 196 -7.67 16.13 15.33
C PHE A 196 -9.12 16.44 15.74
N ARG A 197 -9.94 15.40 15.92
CA ARG A 197 -11.37 15.49 16.27
C ARG A 197 -11.82 14.53 17.38
#